data_AF-A0A4V4GQE2-F1
#
_entry.id   AF-A0A4V4GQE2-F1
#
_cell.length_a   1.000
_cell.length_b   1.000
_cell.length_c   1.000
_cell.angle_alpha   90.00
_cell.angle_beta   90.00
_cell.angle_gamma   90.00
#
_symmetry.space_group_name_H-M   'P 1'
#
loop_
_entity.id
_entity.type
_entity.pdbx_description
1 polymer ?
#
loop_
_entity_poly.entity_id
_entity_poly.type
_entity_poly.pdbx_seq_one_letter_code
_entity_poly.pdbx_strand_id
1 'polypeptide(L)'
;MTTNQVQPPLHPWSPRPLDTQTLRVSRILQTTQLVTGLVFIPVLFMLCQRLPVQAGWENGFFEILQNVVLGFSAAISLVLFALRRSHVQRSLWLGVALIWLLMLGRELSWGAVFLEPLSMDAISGPYFSSHVLPYRPAIPAIGFGLLAIALLLVYRAKLGPMLQYAWSRKALMPWAYGLCMLICATLGTAAEGKLGSFGHAWKNAQVIEEGFEFLTYYFLLRAQIWTYSRWLKV
;
A
#
# COMPACT_ATOMS: atom_id res chain seq x y z
N MET A 1 -34.71 -21.11 -38.16
CA MET A 1 -33.73 -21.60 -37.16
C MET A 1 -32.86 -20.42 -36.75
N THR A 2 -33.25 -19.72 -35.68
CA THR A 2 -32.45 -18.68 -35.06
C THR A 2 -31.37 -19.34 -34.21
N THR A 3 -30.12 -19.23 -34.64
CA THR A 3 -28.96 -19.65 -33.88
C THR A 3 -28.91 -18.85 -32.58
N ASN A 4 -29.30 -19.49 -31.48
CA ASN A 4 -29.04 -19.01 -30.14
C ASN A 4 -27.52 -18.90 -29.98
N GLN A 5 -26.98 -17.69 -30.18
CA GLN A 5 -25.61 -17.40 -29.82
C GLN A 5 -25.51 -17.51 -28.29
N VAL A 6 -25.00 -18.65 -27.83
CA VAL A 6 -24.59 -18.84 -26.45
C VAL A 6 -23.55 -17.76 -26.17
N GLN A 7 -23.94 -16.74 -25.39
CA GLN A 7 -22.99 -15.73 -24.94
C GLN A 7 -21.86 -16.46 -24.22
N PRO A 8 -20.58 -16.24 -24.63
CA PRO A 8 -19.47 -16.86 -23.94
C PRO A 8 -19.53 -16.48 -22.46
N PRO A 9 -19.13 -17.38 -21.54
CA PRO A 9 -19.15 -17.08 -20.12
C PRO A 9 -18.37 -15.78 -19.89
N LEU A 10 -19.04 -14.80 -19.28
CA LEU A 10 -18.43 -13.52 -18.92
C LEU A 10 -17.13 -13.82 -18.17
N HIS A 11 -16.00 -13.36 -18.73
CA HIS A 11 -14.71 -13.45 -18.08
C HIS A 11 -14.85 -12.94 -16.63
N PRO A 12 -14.19 -13.53 -15.62
CA PRO A 12 -14.33 -13.08 -14.22
C PRO A 12 -13.95 -11.60 -13.98
N TRP A 13 -13.32 -10.98 -14.99
CA TRP A 13 -12.96 -9.57 -15.05
C TRP A 13 -13.71 -8.77 -16.12
N SER A 14 -14.70 -9.33 -16.84
CA SER A 14 -15.50 -8.59 -17.84
C SER A 14 -16.75 -7.98 -17.18
N PRO A 15 -16.75 -6.68 -16.85
CA PRO A 15 -17.90 -6.04 -16.24
C PRO A 15 -18.74 -5.36 -17.32
N ARG A 16 -19.91 -4.87 -16.90
CA ARG A 16 -20.88 -4.13 -17.73
C ARG A 16 -20.21 -3.05 -18.60
N PRO A 17 -20.78 -2.72 -19.77
CA PRO A 17 -20.36 -1.55 -20.54
C PRO A 17 -20.41 -0.31 -19.64
N LEU A 18 -19.32 0.46 -19.61
CA LEU A 18 -19.21 1.67 -18.82
C LEU A 18 -19.66 2.86 -19.67
N ASP A 19 -20.37 3.79 -19.07
CA ASP A 19 -20.72 5.04 -19.72
C ASP A 19 -19.49 5.95 -19.89
N THR A 20 -19.56 6.84 -20.88
CA THR A 20 -18.51 7.84 -21.16
C THR A 20 -18.33 8.81 -19.99
N GLN A 21 -19.38 9.04 -19.20
CA GLN A 21 -19.35 9.88 -18.01
C GLN A 21 -18.42 9.31 -16.93
N THR A 22 -18.49 8.01 -16.63
CA THR A 22 -17.63 7.35 -15.63
C THR A 22 -16.16 7.45 -16.02
N LEU A 23 -15.85 7.29 -17.30
CA LEU A 23 -14.49 7.44 -17.80
C LEU A 23 -14.00 8.89 -17.66
N ARG A 24 -14.84 9.88 -17.98
CA ARG A 24 -14.51 11.30 -17.83
C ARG A 24 -14.26 11.68 -16.37
N VAL A 25 -15.16 11.30 -15.46
CA VAL A 25 -15.01 11.55 -14.02
C VAL A 25 -13.75 10.86 -13.48
N SER A 26 -13.45 9.64 -13.94
CA SER A 26 -12.25 8.93 -13.49
C SER A 26 -10.97 9.65 -13.95
N ARG A 27 -10.92 10.18 -15.18
CA ARG A 27 -9.78 11.01 -15.62
C ARG A 27 -9.60 12.25 -14.74
N ILE A 28 -10.69 12.99 -14.48
CA ILE A 28 -10.65 14.19 -13.64
C ILE A 28 -10.07 13.86 -12.26
N LEU A 29 -10.56 12.82 -11.60
CA LEU A 29 -10.07 12.43 -10.28
C LEU A 29 -8.60 11.98 -10.28
N GLN A 30 -8.14 11.32 -11.34
CA GLN A 30 -6.71 10.98 -11.48
C GLN A 30 -5.84 12.23 -11.66
N THR A 31 -6.30 13.20 -12.47
CA THR A 31 -5.63 14.50 -12.58
C THR A 31 -5.62 15.25 -11.25
N THR A 32 -6.75 15.30 -10.54
CA THR A 32 -6.84 15.88 -9.20
C THR A 32 -5.88 15.19 -8.23
N GLN A 33 -5.75 13.87 -8.30
CA GLN A 33 -4.82 13.11 -7.47
C GLN A 33 -3.37 13.49 -7.76
N LEU A 34 -2.98 13.66 -9.02
CA LEU A 34 -1.64 14.14 -9.36
C LEU A 34 -1.38 15.54 -8.84
N VAL A 35 -2.32 16.46 -9.03
CA VAL A 35 -2.22 17.83 -8.50
C VAL A 35 -2.08 17.80 -6.98
N THR A 36 -2.86 16.94 -6.32
CA THR A 36 -2.77 16.72 -4.87
C THR A 36 -1.37 16.21 -4.49
N GLY A 37 -0.84 15.22 -5.21
CA GLY A 37 0.51 14.71 -4.99
C GLY A 37 1.59 15.79 -5.17
N LEU A 38 1.50 16.58 -6.24
CA LEU A 38 2.42 17.69 -6.54
C LEU A 38 2.44 18.76 -5.45
N VAL A 39 1.36 18.92 -4.69
CA VAL A 39 1.27 19.87 -3.58
C VAL A 39 1.65 19.21 -2.26
N PHE A 40 1.07 18.06 -1.92
CA PHE A 40 1.25 17.41 -0.62
C PHE A 40 2.67 16.90 -0.41
N ILE A 41 3.33 16.37 -1.44
CA ILE A 41 4.69 15.82 -1.31
C ILE A 41 5.69 16.93 -0.91
N PRO A 42 5.79 18.08 -1.61
CA PRO A 42 6.65 19.18 -1.17
C PRO A 42 6.25 19.79 0.16
N VAL A 43 4.94 19.93 0.42
CA VAL A 43 4.45 20.49 1.69
C VAL A 43 4.86 19.59 2.86
N LEU A 44 4.68 18.26 2.73
CA LEU A 44 5.09 17.34 3.79
C LEU A 44 6.60 17.38 4.00
N PHE A 45 7.41 17.39 2.94
CA PHE A 45 8.86 17.54 3.06
C PHE A 45 9.24 18.78 3.89
N MET A 46 8.64 19.92 3.59
CA MET A 46 8.87 21.18 4.31
C MET A 46 8.36 21.17 5.75
N LEU A 47 7.33 20.37 6.05
CA LEU A 47 6.83 20.15 7.40
C LEU A 47 7.77 19.23 8.19
N CYS A 48 8.19 18.10 7.62
CA CYS A 48 9.11 17.15 8.25
C CYS A 48 10.44 17.80 8.65
N GLN A 49 10.95 18.75 7.86
CA GLN A 49 12.15 19.52 8.22
C GLN A 49 12.00 20.40 9.48
N ARG A 50 10.77 20.69 9.90
CA ARG A 50 10.43 21.55 11.04
C ARG A 50 9.82 20.79 12.21
N LEU A 51 9.38 19.55 12.00
CA LEU A 51 8.81 18.73 13.04
C LEU A 51 9.88 18.33 14.07
N PRO A 52 9.48 18.10 15.33
CA PRO A 52 10.37 17.52 16.34
C PRO A 52 10.85 16.14 15.87
N VAL A 53 12.10 15.77 16.19
CA VAL A 53 12.67 14.46 15.81
C VAL A 53 11.83 13.30 16.36
N GLN A 54 11.18 13.51 17.51
CA GLN A 54 10.24 12.60 18.16
C GLN A 54 9.09 12.16 17.26
N ALA A 55 8.73 12.94 16.23
CA ALA A 55 7.69 12.56 15.29
C ALA A 55 8.07 11.35 14.43
N GLY A 56 9.37 11.12 14.22
CA GLY A 56 9.91 10.01 13.45
C GLY A 56 10.59 8.94 14.31
N TRP A 57 10.49 9.01 15.65
CA TRP A 57 10.97 7.94 16.52
C TRP A 57 10.23 6.63 16.29
N GLU A 58 10.85 5.52 16.68
CA GLU A 58 10.14 4.24 16.70
C GLU A 58 8.92 4.32 17.61
N ASN A 59 7.79 3.81 17.13
CA ASN A 59 6.46 3.97 17.69
C ASN A 59 6.03 5.45 17.90
N GLY A 60 6.63 6.36 17.14
CA GLY A 60 6.34 7.79 17.13
C GLY A 60 5.10 8.14 16.31
N PHE A 61 4.90 9.45 16.06
CA PHE A 61 3.70 9.95 15.39
C PHE A 61 3.48 9.32 14.01
N PHE A 62 4.52 9.29 13.17
CA PHE A 62 4.38 8.75 11.82
C PHE A 62 4.20 7.23 11.82
N GLU A 63 4.97 6.47 12.60
CA GLU A 63 4.82 5.02 12.67
C GLU A 63 3.43 4.59 13.19
N ILE A 64 2.86 5.29 14.19
CA ILE A 64 1.49 5.02 14.64
C ILE A 64 0.49 5.23 13.49
N LEU A 65 0.65 6.30 12.71
CA LEU A 65 -0.21 6.54 11.56
C LEU A 65 -0.02 5.49 10.46
N GLN A 66 1.21 5.03 10.22
CA GLN A 66 1.49 3.92 9.31
C GLN A 66 0.76 2.66 9.77
N ASN A 67 0.91 2.28 11.04
CA ASN A 67 0.23 1.12 11.64
C ASN A 67 -1.30 1.19 11.47
N VAL A 68 -1.90 2.36 11.70
CA VAL A 68 -3.33 2.58 11.48
C VAL A 68 -3.71 2.39 10.00
N VAL A 69 -2.96 2.98 9.07
CA VAL A 69 -3.22 2.85 7.63
C VAL A 69 -3.08 1.40 7.17
N LEU A 70 -2.02 0.70 7.60
CA LEU A 70 -1.76 -0.69 7.25
C LEU A 70 -2.86 -1.61 7.80
N GLY A 71 -3.21 -1.47 9.09
CA GLY A 71 -4.28 -2.24 9.72
C GLY A 71 -5.65 -1.98 9.08
N PHE A 72 -5.98 -0.72 8.80
CA PHE A 72 -7.23 -0.35 8.14
C PHE A 72 -7.28 -0.89 6.69
N SER A 73 -6.16 -0.86 5.96
CA SER A 73 -6.06 -1.39 4.60
C SER A 73 -6.23 -2.92 4.55
N ALA A 74 -5.65 -3.62 5.53
CA ALA A 74 -5.84 -5.06 5.74
C ALA A 74 -7.32 -5.37 6.03
N ALA A 75 -7.94 -4.64 6.96
CA ALA A 75 -9.34 -4.83 7.33
C ALA A 75 -10.28 -4.63 6.14
N ILE A 76 -10.09 -3.54 5.35
CA ILE A 76 -10.84 -3.32 4.12
C ILE A 76 -10.66 -4.52 3.17
N SER A 77 -9.43 -4.98 2.97
CA SER A 77 -9.16 -6.11 2.07
C SER A 77 -9.86 -7.39 2.52
N LEU A 78 -9.92 -7.67 3.83
CA LEU A 78 -10.65 -8.80 4.38
C LEU A 78 -12.16 -8.67 4.22
N VAL A 79 -12.72 -7.48 4.44
CA VAL A 79 -14.14 -7.19 4.16
C VAL A 79 -14.45 -7.42 2.69
N LEU A 80 -13.59 -6.94 1.78
CA LEU A 80 -13.75 -7.17 0.34
C LEU A 80 -13.65 -8.65 -0.01
N PHE A 81 -12.72 -9.39 0.59
CA PHE A 81 -12.65 -10.84 0.45
C PHE A 81 -13.97 -11.53 0.86
N ALA A 82 -14.57 -11.11 1.98
CA ALA A 82 -15.82 -11.68 2.47
C ALA A 82 -17.03 -11.34 1.59
N LEU A 83 -17.08 -10.13 1.03
CA LEU A 83 -18.20 -9.66 0.21
C LEU A 83 -18.19 -10.22 -1.23
N ARG A 84 -17.06 -10.75 -1.73
CA ARG A 84 -16.96 -11.21 -3.13
C ARG A 84 -17.46 -12.64 -3.30
N ARG A 85 -18.29 -12.84 -4.33
CA ARG A 85 -18.74 -14.18 -4.77
C ARG A 85 -17.76 -14.85 -5.73
N SER A 86 -17.05 -14.07 -6.54
CA SER A 86 -16.05 -14.60 -7.49
C SER A 86 -14.80 -15.08 -6.76
N HIS A 87 -14.46 -16.36 -6.89
CA HIS A 87 -13.24 -16.95 -6.31
C HIS A 87 -11.96 -16.21 -6.72
N VAL A 88 -11.93 -15.68 -7.94
CA VAL A 88 -10.81 -14.91 -8.48
C VAL A 88 -10.65 -13.59 -7.71
N GLN A 89 -11.74 -12.85 -7.50
CA GLN A 89 -11.70 -11.60 -6.74
C GLN A 89 -11.43 -11.83 -5.25
N ARG A 90 -12.00 -12.89 -4.68
CA ARG A 90 -11.69 -13.30 -3.30
C ARG A 90 -10.19 -13.55 -3.13
N SER A 91 -9.60 -14.34 -4.03
CA SER A 91 -8.15 -14.64 -3.97
C SER A 91 -7.32 -13.35 -4.04
N LEU A 92 -7.67 -12.41 -4.92
CA LEU A 92 -7.00 -11.10 -4.98
C LEU A 92 -7.05 -10.38 -3.64
N TRP A 93 -8.25 -10.18 -3.08
CA TRP A 93 -8.42 -9.40 -1.85
C TRP A 93 -7.80 -10.06 -0.62
N LEU A 94 -7.82 -11.39 -0.53
CA LEU A 94 -7.11 -12.11 0.52
C LEU A 94 -5.60 -11.97 0.36
N GLY A 95 -5.07 -12.11 -0.87
CA GLY A 95 -3.64 -11.90 -1.13
C GLY A 95 -3.19 -10.48 -0.77
N VAL A 96 -3.97 -9.46 -1.14
CA VAL A 96 -3.71 -8.06 -0.76
C VAL A 96 -3.78 -7.88 0.76
N ALA A 97 -4.75 -8.48 1.45
CA ALA A 97 -4.82 -8.43 2.92
C ALA A 97 -3.56 -9.00 3.58
N LEU A 98 -3.05 -10.12 3.09
CA LEU A 98 -1.82 -10.74 3.62
C LEU A 98 -0.59 -9.85 3.38
N ILE A 99 -0.51 -9.14 2.27
CA ILE A 99 0.57 -8.17 2.01
C ILE A 99 0.51 -7.02 3.02
N TRP A 100 -0.67 -6.47 3.30
CA TRP A 100 -0.83 -5.43 4.34
C TRP A 100 -0.47 -5.93 5.73
N LEU A 101 -0.87 -7.14 6.10
CA LEU A 101 -0.52 -7.74 7.38
C LEU A 101 0.98 -8.01 7.50
N LEU A 102 1.64 -8.39 6.41
CA LEU A 102 3.09 -8.57 6.38
C LEU A 102 3.81 -7.25 6.62
N MET A 103 3.39 -6.16 5.95
CA MET A 103 3.95 -4.83 6.15
C MET A 103 3.67 -4.30 7.56
N LEU A 104 2.44 -4.49 8.09
CA LEU A 104 2.10 -4.15 9.47
C LEU A 104 2.96 -4.92 10.48
N GLY A 105 3.20 -6.21 10.22
CA GLY A 105 4.11 -7.02 11.03
C GLY A 105 5.53 -6.47 11.03
N ARG A 106 6.00 -5.94 9.89
CA ARG A 106 7.31 -5.26 9.79
C ARG A 106 7.34 -3.99 10.64
N GLU A 107 6.36 -3.10 10.49
CA GLU A 107 6.30 -1.83 11.24
C GLU A 107 6.21 -2.05 12.75
N LEU A 108 5.46 -3.07 13.19
CA LEU A 108 5.35 -3.38 14.62
C LEU A 108 6.55 -4.19 15.15
N SER A 109 7.62 -4.34 14.37
CA SER A 109 8.75 -5.24 14.69
C SER A 109 8.28 -6.63 15.16
N TRP A 110 7.25 -7.15 14.49
CA TRP A 110 6.56 -8.41 14.79
C TRP A 110 5.98 -8.50 16.21
N GLY A 111 5.66 -7.36 16.82
CA GLY A 111 5.13 -7.22 18.17
C GLY A 111 6.17 -6.80 19.22
N ALA A 112 7.45 -6.64 18.84
CA ALA A 112 8.48 -6.21 19.79
C ALA A 112 8.25 -4.79 20.33
N VAL A 113 7.54 -3.94 19.59
CA VAL A 113 7.16 -2.57 20.02
C VAL A 113 6.29 -2.54 21.27
N PHE A 114 5.69 -3.67 21.66
CA PHE A 114 4.88 -3.80 22.88
C PHE A 114 5.70 -4.23 24.11
N LEU A 115 7.00 -4.47 23.94
CA LEU A 115 7.93 -4.79 25.02
C LEU A 115 8.70 -3.54 25.45
N GLU A 116 9.53 -3.66 26.49
CA GLU A 116 10.44 -2.57 26.86
C GLU A 116 11.48 -2.34 25.74
N PRO A 117 11.81 -1.08 25.43
CA PRO A 117 12.82 -0.76 24.43
C PRO A 117 14.19 -1.29 24.91
N LEU A 118 14.97 -1.80 23.96
CA LEU A 118 16.30 -2.35 24.22
C LEU A 118 17.33 -1.26 24.55
N SER A 119 17.15 -0.08 23.96
CA SER A 119 17.98 1.09 24.19
C SER A 119 17.21 2.36 23.83
N MET A 120 17.73 3.50 24.28
CA MET A 120 17.25 4.82 23.90
C MET A 120 18.38 5.56 23.19
N ASP A 121 18.14 5.98 21.96
CA ASP A 121 19.03 6.86 21.21
C ASP A 121 18.49 8.29 21.18
N ALA A 122 19.38 9.28 21.17
CA ALA A 122 18.99 10.69 21.18
C ALA A 122 18.34 11.15 19.85
N ILE A 123 18.68 10.47 18.75
CA ILE A 123 18.19 10.76 17.40
C ILE A 123 17.04 9.80 17.10
N SER A 124 17.28 8.49 17.13
CA SER A 124 16.29 7.49 16.69
C SER A 124 15.19 7.20 17.71
N GLY A 125 15.38 7.55 18.97
CA GLY A 125 14.43 7.30 20.05
C GLY A 125 14.54 5.88 20.61
N PRO A 126 13.44 5.30 21.11
CA PRO A 126 13.45 3.93 21.61
C PRO A 126 13.80 2.95 20.48
N TYR A 127 14.61 1.95 20.78
CA TYR A 127 14.95 0.89 19.83
C TYR A 127 14.24 -0.41 20.21
N PHE A 128 13.45 -0.94 19.29
CA PHE A 128 12.77 -2.21 19.41
C PHE A 128 13.34 -3.21 18.41
N SER A 129 13.50 -4.46 18.85
CA SER A 129 14.02 -5.50 17.98
C SER A 129 13.27 -6.79 18.18
N SER A 130 12.85 -7.41 17.08
CA SER A 130 12.26 -8.76 17.12
C SER A 130 13.19 -9.82 17.72
N HIS A 131 14.48 -9.53 17.91
CA HIS A 131 15.45 -10.44 18.51
C HIS A 131 15.13 -10.87 19.96
N VAL A 132 14.35 -10.08 20.69
CA VAL A 132 13.92 -10.45 22.06
C VAL A 132 12.73 -11.41 22.08
N LEU A 133 12.06 -11.62 20.94
CA LEU A 133 10.86 -12.42 20.89
C LEU A 133 11.20 -13.92 20.96
N PRO A 134 10.50 -14.73 21.78
CA PRO A 134 10.79 -16.16 21.91
C PRO A 134 10.55 -16.92 20.59
N TYR A 135 9.66 -16.40 19.74
CA TYR A 135 9.37 -16.95 18.41
C TYR A 135 10.22 -16.32 17.29
N ARG A 136 11.27 -15.56 17.60
CA ARG A 136 12.17 -14.94 16.61
C ARG A 136 12.63 -15.90 15.51
N PRO A 137 13.05 -17.15 15.79
CA PRO A 137 13.46 -18.08 14.73
C PRO A 137 12.38 -18.38 13.69
N ALA A 138 11.10 -18.26 14.07
CA ALA A 138 9.96 -18.50 13.18
C ALA A 138 9.61 -17.28 12.31
N ILE A 139 10.00 -16.06 12.69
CA ILE A 139 9.62 -14.83 11.99
C ILE A 139 9.97 -14.86 10.49
N PRO A 140 11.19 -15.25 10.07
CA PRO A 140 11.50 -15.34 8.63
C PRO A 140 10.57 -16.32 7.91
N ALA A 141 10.33 -17.50 8.49
CA ALA A 141 9.44 -18.51 7.90
C ALA A 141 7.99 -18.01 7.79
N ILE A 142 7.50 -17.29 8.81
CA ILE A 142 6.17 -16.65 8.79
C ILE A 142 6.12 -15.58 7.69
N GLY A 143 7.12 -14.69 7.63
CA GLY A 143 7.16 -13.62 6.64
C GLY A 143 7.21 -14.14 5.20
N PHE A 144 8.12 -15.08 4.91
CA PHE A 144 8.21 -15.71 3.59
C PHE A 144 6.98 -16.56 3.27
N GLY A 145 6.42 -17.27 4.25
CA GLY A 145 5.19 -18.04 4.08
C GLY A 145 4.00 -17.16 3.71
N LEU A 146 3.80 -16.05 4.44
CA LEU A 146 2.75 -15.07 4.15
C LEU A 146 2.94 -14.46 2.76
N LEU A 147 4.16 -14.06 2.41
CA LEU A 147 4.47 -13.52 1.08
C LEU A 147 4.19 -14.55 -0.01
N ALA A 148 4.64 -15.80 0.15
CA ALA A 148 4.44 -16.86 -0.83
C ALA A 148 2.95 -17.17 -1.04
N ILE A 149 2.17 -17.24 0.05
CA ILE A 149 0.72 -17.45 -0.01
C ILE A 149 0.05 -16.25 -0.69
N ALA A 150 0.44 -15.02 -0.35
CA ALA A 150 -0.10 -13.82 -0.97
C ALA A 150 0.17 -13.80 -2.48
N LEU A 151 1.41 -14.08 -2.90
CA LEU A 151 1.79 -14.16 -4.32
C LEU A 151 1.04 -15.27 -5.04
N LEU A 152 0.87 -16.44 -4.42
CA LEU A 152 0.08 -17.54 -4.98
C LEU A 152 -1.39 -17.13 -5.17
N LEU A 153 -1.99 -16.47 -4.18
CA LEU A 153 -3.38 -16.01 -4.25
C LEU A 153 -3.57 -14.94 -5.34
N VAL A 154 -2.62 -14.01 -5.44
CA VAL A 154 -2.58 -12.99 -6.50
C VAL A 154 -2.39 -13.63 -7.87
N TYR A 155 -1.53 -14.64 -8.00
CA TYR A 155 -1.36 -15.41 -9.23
C TYR A 155 -2.66 -16.14 -9.61
N ARG A 156 -3.32 -16.79 -8.64
CA ARG A 156 -4.63 -17.47 -8.83
C ARG A 156 -5.75 -16.49 -9.18
N ALA A 157 -5.60 -15.21 -8.85
CA ALA A 157 -6.50 -14.16 -9.31
C ALA A 157 -6.36 -13.86 -10.81
N LYS A 158 -5.47 -14.52 -11.56
CA LYS A 158 -5.31 -14.32 -13.01
C LYS A 158 -5.03 -12.84 -13.34
N LEU A 159 -3.90 -12.33 -12.82
CA LEU A 159 -3.46 -10.95 -13.03
C LEU A 159 -3.33 -10.58 -14.51
N GLY A 160 -2.87 -11.48 -15.39
CA GLY A 160 -2.64 -11.15 -16.81
C GLY A 160 -3.88 -10.58 -17.51
N PRO A 161 -5.01 -11.32 -17.53
CA PRO A 161 -6.27 -10.80 -18.05
C PRO A 161 -6.78 -9.56 -17.31
N MET A 162 -6.56 -9.47 -15.99
CA MET A 162 -6.91 -8.28 -15.20
C MET A 162 -6.13 -7.05 -15.71
N LEU A 163 -4.81 -7.15 -15.88
CA LEU A 163 -3.93 -6.08 -16.33
C LEU A 163 -4.17 -5.71 -17.79
N GLN A 164 -4.40 -6.68 -18.67
CA GLN A 164 -4.80 -6.42 -20.06
C GLN A 164 -6.10 -5.61 -20.12
N TYR A 165 -7.08 -5.98 -19.30
CA TYR A 165 -8.31 -5.20 -19.15
C TYR A 165 -8.01 -3.79 -18.60
N ALA A 166 -7.20 -3.67 -17.55
CA ALA A 166 -6.80 -2.39 -16.97
C ALA A 166 -6.17 -1.47 -18.03
N TRP A 167 -5.29 -2.05 -18.86
CA TRP A 167 -4.56 -1.36 -19.90
C TRP A 167 -5.47 -0.87 -21.01
N SER A 168 -6.47 -1.67 -21.41
CA SER A 168 -7.50 -1.25 -22.37
C SER A 168 -8.35 -0.08 -21.85
N ARG A 169 -8.38 0.12 -20.53
CA ARG A 169 -9.17 1.16 -19.85
C ARG A 169 -8.32 1.98 -18.88
N LYS A 170 -7.21 2.55 -19.36
CA LYS A 170 -6.23 3.31 -18.55
C LYS A 170 -6.83 4.30 -17.55
N ALA A 171 -7.96 4.93 -17.89
CA ALA A 171 -8.67 5.86 -17.02
C ALA A 171 -9.21 5.24 -15.70
N LEU A 172 -9.37 3.91 -15.65
CA LEU A 172 -9.83 3.17 -14.47
C LEU A 172 -8.68 2.58 -13.65
N MET A 173 -7.49 2.48 -14.23
CA MET A 173 -6.31 2.03 -13.50
C MET A 173 -5.84 3.15 -12.55
N PRO A 174 -5.52 2.87 -11.27
CA PRO A 174 -5.11 3.88 -10.29
C PRO A 174 -3.66 4.37 -10.49
N TRP A 175 -3.25 4.64 -11.73
CA TRP A 175 -1.85 4.91 -12.05
C TRP A 175 -1.32 6.18 -11.37
N ALA A 176 -2.15 7.22 -11.21
CA ALA A 176 -1.75 8.44 -10.52
C ALA A 176 -1.37 8.17 -9.06
N TYR A 177 -2.12 7.31 -8.38
CA TYR A 177 -1.82 6.89 -7.00
C TYR A 177 -0.54 6.06 -6.94
N GLY A 178 -0.37 5.11 -7.89
CA GLY A 178 0.84 4.31 -8.00
C GLY A 178 2.08 5.16 -8.23
N LEU A 179 2.00 6.19 -9.08
CA LEU A 179 3.11 7.11 -9.31
C LEU A 179 3.45 7.93 -8.06
N CYS A 180 2.47 8.51 -7.38
CA CYS A 180 2.70 9.23 -6.12
C CYS A 180 3.33 8.33 -5.05
N MET A 181 2.85 7.08 -4.94
CA MET A 181 3.41 6.07 -4.04
C MET A 181 4.89 5.81 -4.36
N LEU A 182 5.24 5.56 -5.62
CA LEU A 182 6.63 5.31 -6.03
C LEU A 182 7.55 6.51 -5.75
N ILE A 183 7.07 7.74 -5.99
CA ILE A 183 7.81 8.96 -5.68
C ILE A 183 8.07 9.04 -4.16
N CYS A 184 7.05 8.82 -3.33
CA CYS A 184 7.21 8.86 -1.87
C CYS A 184 8.16 7.77 -1.37
N ALA A 185 8.03 6.53 -1.86
CA ALA A 185 8.92 5.43 -1.49
C ALA A 185 10.38 5.76 -1.82
N THR A 186 10.61 6.36 -2.99
CA THR A 186 11.95 6.79 -3.43
C THR A 186 12.49 7.91 -2.54
N LEU A 187 11.66 8.88 -2.15
CA LEU A 187 12.07 9.97 -1.26
C LEU A 187 12.34 9.49 0.17
N GLY A 188 11.56 8.54 0.70
CA GLY A 188 11.84 7.89 1.98
C GLY A 188 13.17 7.14 1.93
N THR A 189 13.39 6.33 0.90
CA THR A 189 14.66 5.60 0.67
C THR A 189 15.86 6.55 0.52
N ALA A 190 15.66 7.73 -0.07
CA ALA A 190 16.69 8.77 -0.14
C ALA A 190 17.02 9.34 1.24
N ALA A 191 16.00 9.61 2.07
CA ALA A 191 16.19 10.14 3.41
C ALA A 191 16.96 9.16 4.32
N GLU A 192 16.72 7.86 4.16
CA GLU A 192 17.49 6.80 4.84
C GLU A 192 18.96 6.72 4.37
N GLY A 193 19.33 7.44 3.30
CA GLY A 193 20.68 7.43 2.73
C GLY A 193 21.00 6.21 1.88
N LYS A 194 19.99 5.40 1.50
CA LYS A 194 20.16 4.21 0.65
C LYS A 194 20.31 4.52 -0.84
N LEU A 195 20.08 5.77 -1.27
CA LEU A 195 20.25 6.24 -2.66
C LEU A 195 21.55 7.01 -2.87
N GLY A 196 22.66 6.50 -2.31
CA GLY A 196 23.98 7.12 -2.41
C GLY A 196 24.04 8.45 -1.65
N SER A 197 24.55 9.51 -2.29
CA SER A 197 24.67 10.83 -1.65
C SER A 197 23.35 11.63 -1.65
N PHE A 198 22.35 11.20 -2.39
CA PHE A 198 21.07 11.90 -2.47
C PHE A 198 20.25 11.67 -1.20
N GLY A 199 19.89 12.76 -0.51
CA GLY A 199 19.10 12.72 0.73
C GLY A 199 19.92 12.68 2.02
N HIS A 200 21.19 12.27 1.96
CA HIS A 200 22.06 12.14 3.13
C HIS A 200 22.28 13.45 3.92
N ALA A 201 22.19 14.60 3.25
CA ALA A 201 22.36 15.92 3.87
C ALA A 201 21.03 16.57 4.31
N TRP A 202 19.90 15.86 4.20
CA TRP A 202 18.62 16.45 4.57
C TRP A 202 18.50 16.60 6.08
N LYS A 203 18.15 17.82 6.50
CA LYS A 203 17.85 18.11 7.90
C LYS A 203 16.66 17.26 8.34
N ASN A 204 16.78 16.59 9.48
CA ASN A 204 15.73 15.75 10.05
C ASN A 204 15.37 14.54 9.18
N ALA A 205 16.38 13.90 8.60
CA ALA A 205 16.26 12.78 7.68
C ALA A 205 15.31 11.67 8.19
N GLN A 206 15.40 11.29 9.46
CA GLN A 206 14.50 10.30 10.07
C GLN A 206 13.02 10.68 9.97
N VAL A 207 12.66 11.93 10.31
CA VAL A 207 11.25 12.37 10.21
C VAL A 207 10.78 12.48 8.76
N ILE A 208 11.70 12.76 7.84
CA ILE A 208 11.42 12.79 6.40
C ILE A 208 11.17 11.36 5.89
N GLU A 209 12.02 10.41 6.27
CA GLU A 209 11.89 8.98 5.98
C GLU A 209 10.51 8.49 6.42
N GLU A 210 10.21 8.60 7.71
CA GLU A 210 8.94 8.13 8.27
C GLU A 210 7.71 8.83 7.68
N GLY A 211 7.82 10.13 7.40
CA GLY A 211 6.76 10.89 6.75
C GLY A 211 6.47 10.40 5.33
N PHE A 212 7.50 10.02 4.58
CA PHE A 212 7.35 9.51 3.22
C PHE A 212 6.97 8.03 3.17
N GLU A 213 7.43 7.21 4.11
CA GLU A 213 6.91 5.85 4.32
C GLU A 213 5.39 5.91 4.57
N PHE A 214 4.93 6.80 5.45
CA PHE A 214 3.51 7.05 5.67
C PHE A 214 2.75 7.45 4.40
N LEU A 215 3.25 8.41 3.61
CA LEU A 215 2.59 8.79 2.35
C LEU A 215 2.57 7.65 1.33
N THR A 216 3.60 6.81 1.31
CA THR A 216 3.66 5.62 0.46
C THR A 216 2.47 4.70 0.77
N TYR A 217 2.25 4.37 2.05
CA TYR A 217 1.12 3.56 2.48
C TYR A 217 -0.22 4.26 2.24
N TYR A 218 -0.31 5.57 2.48
CA TYR A 218 -1.52 6.34 2.21
C TYR A 218 -1.92 6.30 0.72
N PHE A 219 -0.99 6.53 -0.20
CA PHE A 219 -1.29 6.45 -1.64
C PHE A 219 -1.60 5.02 -2.09
N LEU A 220 -0.96 4.02 -1.50
CA LEU A 220 -1.26 2.62 -1.77
C LEU A 220 -2.68 2.23 -1.29
N LEU A 221 -3.10 2.66 -0.10
CA LEU A 221 -4.48 2.52 0.38
C LEU A 221 -5.47 3.23 -0.57
N ARG A 222 -5.15 4.44 -1.01
CA ARG A 222 -6.01 5.18 -1.96
C ARG A 222 -6.12 4.43 -3.30
N ALA A 223 -5.03 3.84 -3.79
CA ALA A 223 -5.04 2.99 -4.98
C ALA A 223 -5.92 1.73 -4.78
N GLN A 224 -5.91 1.14 -3.59
CA GLN A 224 -6.79 0.04 -3.22
C GLN A 224 -8.28 0.45 -3.26
N ILE A 225 -8.63 1.54 -2.58
CA ILE A 225 -10.01 2.05 -2.54
C ILE A 225 -10.49 2.41 -3.95
N TRP A 226 -9.63 3.00 -4.77
CA TRP A 226 -9.92 3.26 -6.18
C TRP A 226 -10.21 1.97 -6.95
N THR A 227 -9.33 0.97 -6.80
CA THR A 227 -9.47 -0.33 -7.45
C THR A 227 -10.80 -0.97 -7.09
N TYR A 228 -11.23 -0.91 -5.83
CA TYR A 228 -12.55 -1.38 -5.42
C TYR A 228 -13.70 -0.57 -6.02
N SER A 229 -13.67 0.75 -5.85
CA SER A 229 -14.82 1.63 -6.10
C SER A 229 -15.08 1.91 -7.57
N ARG A 230 -14.05 1.82 -8.42
CA ARG A 230 -14.15 2.17 -9.85
C ARG A 230 -13.88 1.03 -10.79
N TRP A 231 -12.96 0.14 -10.43
CA TRP A 231 -12.49 -0.88 -11.36
C TRP A 231 -13.17 -2.23 -11.10
N LEU A 232 -13.07 -2.74 -9.88
CA LEU A 232 -13.62 -4.02 -9.47
C LEU A 232 -14.98 -3.88 -8.79
N LYS A 233 -15.73 -2.82 -9.13
CA LYS A 233 -17.10 -2.59 -8.65
C LYS A 233 -18.02 -3.63 -9.27
N VAL A 234 -18.22 -4.72 -8.53
CA VAL A 234 -19.11 -5.85 -8.87
C VAL A 234 -19.97 -6.15 -7.65
#